data_AF-A0A2D7NWZ5-F1
#
_entry.id   AF-A0A2D7NWZ5-F1
#
_cell.length_a   1.000
_cell.length_b   1.000
_cell.length_c   1.000
_cell.angle_alpha   90.00
_cell.angle_beta   90.00
_cell.angle_gamma   90.00
#
_symmetry.space_group_name_H-M   'P 1'
#
loop_
_entity.id
_entity.type
_entity.pdbx_description
1 polymer ?
#
loop_
_entity_poly.entity_id
_entity_poly.type
_entity_poly.pdbx_seq_one_letter_code
_entity_poly.pdbx_strand_id
1 'polypeptide(L)'
;MNDPKYIDEERISFRDFIDKVKGLIHYLLLHWKKIVLGSLIIAFLRISYEIFRDPIYTAETTFIIEVGEGDMSQLGSLASVVGINLNGISDDSQLFDTDHIVELYKSYKMLKLAFLSRAGDAESERLITRFARGKKLLKRWHRDDELENFSFEIAETDMGVKHDSLLIEVIDDFKKEQLIIAKPNRRLMILSVKVEDDDALFAEKFNTVLVKIVNQFYESTSTKKTGENLKILQSQADSTRIILDHLLDQLATISELQPNPNPLYYTNQVPFQKLQIDIEASAAVYEEIVKNLEMAKITHRNKKPLIQIIDEPVRPLQIDKSKPLKMIIISSLIGGLSMLLFFILNYMWKKLMTIS
;
A
#
# COMPACT_ATOMS: atom_id res chain seq x y z
N MET A 1 70.57 -16.79 46.78
CA MET A 1 70.19 -18.14 46.29
C MET A 1 68.68 -18.16 46.17
N ASN A 2 68.20 -18.18 44.93
CA ASN A 2 66.79 -18.26 44.57
C ASN A 2 66.31 -19.69 44.79
N ASP A 3 65.34 -19.88 45.67
CA ASP A 3 64.48 -21.08 45.63
C ASP A 3 63.30 -20.79 44.69
N PRO A 4 63.10 -21.57 43.62
CA PRO A 4 61.93 -21.41 42.78
C PRO A 4 60.71 -21.89 43.57
N LYS A 5 59.78 -20.96 43.86
CA LYS A 5 58.41 -21.33 44.24
C LYS A 5 57.79 -22.06 43.05
N TYR A 6 57.70 -23.39 43.15
CA TYR A 6 56.87 -24.18 42.27
C TYR A 6 55.43 -23.68 42.43
N ILE A 7 54.89 -23.11 41.35
CA ILE A 7 53.45 -22.96 41.20
C ILE A 7 52.98 -24.39 40.93
N ASP A 8 52.34 -25.02 41.92
CA ASP A 8 51.64 -26.29 41.69
C ASP A 8 50.55 -26.01 40.66
N GLU A 9 50.83 -26.33 39.39
CA GLU A 9 49.80 -26.44 38.37
C GLU A 9 48.88 -27.58 38.80
N GLU A 10 47.74 -27.21 39.38
CA GLU A 10 46.67 -28.10 39.79
C GLU A 10 46.24 -28.93 38.56
N ARG A 11 46.80 -30.13 38.42
CA ARG A 11 46.47 -31.04 37.31
C ARG A 11 45.01 -31.45 37.50
N ILE A 12 44.12 -30.80 36.76
CA ILE A 12 42.70 -31.17 36.68
C ILE A 12 42.63 -32.60 36.16
N SER A 13 42.52 -33.56 37.08
CA SER A 13 42.37 -34.98 36.75
C SER A 13 40.97 -35.21 36.19
N PHE A 14 40.87 -36.02 35.13
CA PHE A 14 39.60 -36.33 34.46
C PHE A 14 38.54 -36.90 35.44
N ARG A 15 39.01 -37.58 36.49
CA ARG A 15 38.17 -38.11 37.57
C ARG A 15 37.55 -36.99 38.42
N ASP A 16 38.33 -35.94 38.69
CA ASP A 16 37.90 -34.79 39.48
C ASP A 16 36.84 -33.95 38.72
N PHE A 17 36.95 -33.91 37.39
CA PHE A 17 35.91 -33.34 36.53
C PHE A 17 34.61 -34.17 36.58
N ILE A 18 34.70 -35.50 36.50
CA ILE A 18 33.52 -36.39 36.58
C ILE A 18 32.83 -36.25 37.94
N ASP A 19 33.58 -36.14 39.02
CA ASP A 19 33.02 -36.00 40.37
C ASP A 19 32.36 -34.60 40.56
N LYS A 20 32.93 -33.55 39.96
CA LYS A 20 32.31 -32.21 39.90
C LYS A 20 30.98 -32.23 39.12
N VAL A 21 30.92 -32.95 37.99
CA VAL A 21 29.70 -33.11 37.18
C VAL A 21 28.64 -33.93 37.92
N LYS A 22 29.02 -35.04 38.56
CA LYS A 22 28.11 -35.85 39.38
C LYS A 22 27.51 -35.05 40.53
N GLY A 23 28.32 -34.24 41.21
CA GLY A 23 27.87 -33.34 42.27
C GLY A 23 26.86 -32.30 41.78
N LEU A 24 27.10 -31.73 40.59
CA LEU A 24 26.18 -30.77 39.97
C LEU A 24 24.85 -31.43 39.56
N ILE A 25 24.88 -32.63 38.99
CA ILE A 25 23.66 -33.39 38.64
C ILE A 25 22.86 -33.75 39.90
N HIS A 26 23.53 -34.20 40.96
CA HIS A 26 22.86 -34.50 42.24
C HIS A 26 22.22 -33.25 42.86
N TYR A 27 22.90 -32.10 42.82
CA TYR A 27 22.37 -30.82 43.30
C TYR A 27 21.13 -30.36 42.51
N LEU A 28 21.17 -30.50 41.18
CA LEU A 28 20.01 -30.22 40.31
C LEU A 28 18.83 -31.16 40.61
N LEU A 29 19.10 -32.46 40.76
CA LEU A 29 18.10 -33.46 41.13
C LEU A 29 17.56 -33.26 42.55
N LEU A 30 18.30 -32.64 43.46
CA LEU A 30 17.80 -32.31 44.81
C LEU A 30 16.85 -31.10 44.77
N HIS A 31 17.07 -30.16 43.85
CA HIS A 31 16.30 -28.93 43.71
C HIS A 31 15.29 -28.94 42.55
N TRP A 32 15.04 -30.09 41.92
CA TRP A 32 14.13 -30.23 40.78
C TRP A 32 12.72 -29.65 41.03
N LYS A 33 12.17 -29.81 42.25
CA LYS A 33 10.86 -29.22 42.63
C LYS A 33 10.87 -27.69 42.55
N LYS A 34 11.98 -27.04 42.92
CA LYS A 34 12.13 -25.58 42.85
C LYS A 34 12.27 -25.09 41.41
N ILE A 35 12.95 -25.89 40.56
CA ILE A 35 13.10 -25.61 39.13
C ILE A 35 11.73 -25.70 38.44
N VAL A 36 10.98 -26.78 38.69
CA VAL A 36 9.62 -26.97 38.14
C VAL A 36 8.65 -25.88 38.64
N LEU A 37 8.71 -25.52 39.93
CA LEU A 37 7.89 -24.44 40.46
C LEU A 37 8.22 -23.10 39.81
N GLY A 38 9.51 -22.81 39.60
CA GLY A 38 9.96 -21.61 38.92
C GLY A 38 9.53 -21.52 37.46
N SER A 39 9.64 -22.61 36.70
CA SER A 39 9.19 -22.66 35.31
C SER A 39 7.67 -22.46 35.22
N LEU A 40 6.91 -23.01 36.18
CA LEU A 40 5.46 -22.84 36.26
C LEU A 40 5.06 -21.39 36.55
N ILE A 41 5.79 -20.68 37.44
CA ILE A 41 5.59 -19.25 37.69
C ILE A 41 5.85 -18.41 36.43
N ILE A 42 6.94 -18.70 35.70
CA ILE A 42 7.26 -17.99 34.44
C ILE A 42 6.19 -18.24 33.38
N ALA A 43 5.72 -19.50 33.26
CA ALA A 43 4.62 -19.84 32.36
C ALA A 43 3.33 -19.11 32.75
N PHE A 44 2.99 -19.08 34.04
CA PHE A 44 1.81 -18.37 34.55
C PHE A 44 1.87 -16.86 34.27
N LEU A 45 3.03 -16.23 34.49
CA LEU A 45 3.25 -14.81 34.18
C LEU A 45 3.08 -14.55 32.67
N ARG A 46 3.62 -15.43 31.81
CA ARG A 46 3.50 -15.28 30.36
C ARG A 46 2.06 -15.42 29.87
N ILE A 47 1.32 -16.39 30.40
CA ILE A 47 -0.10 -16.60 30.06
C ILE A 47 -0.93 -15.41 30.54
N SER A 48 -0.68 -14.94 31.76
CA SER A 48 -1.36 -13.77 32.31
C SER A 48 -1.13 -12.55 31.41
N TYR A 49 0.10 -12.31 30.99
CA TYR A 49 0.44 -11.22 30.07
C TYR A 49 -0.32 -11.30 28.74
N GLU A 50 -0.43 -12.49 28.13
CA GLU A 50 -1.17 -12.63 26.86
C GLU A 50 -2.69 -12.42 27.02
N ILE A 51 -3.27 -12.85 28.15
CA ILE A 51 -4.70 -12.65 28.40
C ILE A 51 -5.03 -11.15 28.53
N PHE A 52 -4.14 -10.37 29.12
CA PHE A 52 -4.28 -8.92 29.23
C PHE A 52 -3.90 -8.16 27.95
N ARG A 53 -3.28 -8.83 26.96
CA ARG A 53 -2.93 -8.21 25.68
C ARG A 53 -4.18 -8.15 24.80
N ASP A 54 -4.50 -6.95 24.33
CA ASP A 54 -5.62 -6.74 23.42
C ASP A 54 -5.37 -7.51 22.10
N PRO A 55 -6.41 -8.17 21.54
CA PRO A 55 -6.30 -8.85 20.25
C PRO A 55 -6.06 -7.82 19.14
N ILE A 56 -5.03 -8.04 18.33
CA ILE A 56 -4.81 -7.30 17.09
C ILE A 56 -5.54 -8.03 15.97
N TYR A 57 -6.42 -7.33 15.28
CA TYR A 57 -7.16 -7.81 14.12
C TYR A 57 -6.49 -7.31 12.84
N THR A 58 -6.18 -8.24 11.94
CA THR A 58 -5.56 -7.93 10.65
C THR A 58 -6.62 -8.02 9.54
N ALA A 59 -6.89 -6.89 8.88
CA ALA A 59 -7.65 -6.84 7.64
C ALA A 59 -6.69 -6.79 6.46
N GLU A 60 -6.81 -7.74 5.54
CA GLU A 60 -5.94 -7.86 4.36
C GLU A 60 -6.78 -7.77 3.09
N THR A 61 -6.39 -6.88 2.19
CA THR A 61 -6.87 -6.87 0.80
C THR A 61 -5.70 -7.20 -0.12
N THR A 62 -5.91 -8.15 -1.03
CA THR A 62 -4.95 -8.48 -2.09
C THR A 62 -5.53 -8.08 -3.44
N PHE A 63 -4.70 -7.53 -4.32
CA PHE A 63 -5.15 -7.14 -5.65
C PHE A 63 -4.01 -7.20 -6.66
N ILE A 64 -4.39 -7.39 -7.93
CA ILE A 64 -3.49 -7.35 -9.07
C ILE A 64 -3.67 -6.02 -9.78
N ILE A 65 -2.55 -5.47 -10.23
CA ILE A 65 -2.54 -4.31 -11.11
C ILE A 65 -1.92 -4.75 -12.42
N GLU A 66 -2.73 -4.74 -13.46
CA GLU A 66 -2.25 -4.91 -14.82
C GLU A 66 -2.09 -3.51 -15.43
N VAL A 67 -0.84 -3.10 -15.61
CA VAL A 67 -0.51 -1.92 -16.40
C VAL A 67 -0.52 -2.39 -17.85
N GLY A 68 -1.50 -1.93 -18.63
CA GLY A 68 -1.65 -2.33 -20.03
C GLY A 68 -0.30 -2.22 -20.77
N GLU A 69 0.08 -3.29 -21.47
CA GLU A 69 1.34 -3.47 -22.21
C GLU A 69 1.46 -2.53 -23.43
N GLY A 70 1.06 -1.26 -23.30
CA GLY A 70 0.80 -0.35 -24.40
C GLY A 70 2.03 0.35 -24.99
N ASP A 71 3.11 0.55 -24.22
CA ASP A 71 4.30 1.27 -24.71
C ASP A 71 5.50 0.35 -24.99
N MET A 72 5.59 -0.83 -24.37
CA MET A 72 6.76 -1.73 -24.53
C MET A 72 6.56 -2.82 -25.61
N SER A 73 5.33 -3.31 -25.81
CA SER A 73 5.05 -4.36 -26.82
C SER A 73 5.10 -3.82 -28.25
N GLN A 74 4.63 -2.58 -28.47
CA GLN A 74 4.62 -1.95 -29.79
C GLN A 74 6.02 -1.48 -30.21
N LEU A 75 6.82 -0.91 -29.29
CA LEU A 75 8.22 -0.59 -29.56
C LEU A 75 9.12 -1.83 -29.64
N GLY A 76 8.86 -2.87 -28.85
CA GLY A 76 9.56 -4.16 -28.95
C GLY A 76 9.31 -4.87 -30.28
N SER A 77 8.08 -4.80 -30.79
CA SER A 77 7.72 -5.39 -32.09
C SER A 77 8.37 -4.66 -33.27
N LEU A 78 8.43 -3.32 -33.28
CA LEU A 78 9.17 -2.56 -34.29
C LEU A 78 10.70 -2.69 -34.14
N ALA A 79 11.24 -2.73 -32.93
CA ALA A 79 12.68 -2.88 -32.71
C ALA A 79 13.20 -4.29 -33.06
N SER A 80 12.35 -5.31 -32.92
CA SER A 80 12.66 -6.69 -33.36
C SER A 80 12.85 -6.79 -34.88
N VAL A 81 12.17 -5.92 -35.66
CA VAL A 81 12.33 -5.83 -37.12
C VAL A 81 13.64 -5.12 -37.50
N VAL A 82 14.19 -4.27 -36.63
CA VAL A 82 15.42 -3.49 -36.88
C VAL A 82 16.68 -4.18 -36.30
N GLY A 83 16.53 -5.28 -35.55
CA GLY A 83 17.67 -6.10 -35.09
C GLY A 83 18.53 -5.44 -34.01
N ILE A 84 18.04 -4.41 -33.33
CA ILE A 84 18.77 -3.71 -32.28
C ILE A 84 18.42 -4.35 -30.93
N ASN A 85 19.39 -5.04 -30.32
CA ASN A 85 19.27 -5.59 -28.97
C ASN A 85 19.07 -4.45 -27.96
N LEU A 86 17.85 -4.34 -27.43
CA LEU A 86 17.39 -3.36 -26.44
C LEU A 86 17.81 -3.69 -24.99
N ASN A 87 19.01 -4.24 -24.77
CA ASN A 87 19.50 -4.55 -23.42
C ASN A 87 20.00 -3.32 -22.62
N GLY A 88 19.59 -2.09 -22.99
CA GLY A 88 20.10 -0.86 -22.37
C GLY A 88 19.14 0.33 -22.32
N ILE A 89 17.88 0.17 -22.72
CA ILE A 89 16.87 1.26 -22.72
C ILE A 89 15.64 0.81 -21.90
N SER A 90 15.86 0.35 -20.66
CA SER A 90 14.79 -0.17 -19.80
C SER A 90 14.53 0.63 -18.52
N ASP A 91 15.22 1.75 -18.29
CA ASP A 91 15.24 2.37 -16.96
C ASP A 91 14.39 3.64 -16.79
N ASP A 92 14.01 4.36 -17.86
CA ASP A 92 13.55 5.76 -17.69
C ASP A 92 12.07 6.04 -18.06
N SER A 93 11.23 5.01 -18.23
CA SER A 93 9.79 5.20 -18.54
C SER A 93 8.82 4.63 -17.50
N GLN A 94 9.32 4.08 -16.39
CA GLN A 94 8.51 3.42 -15.36
C GLN A 94 8.01 4.38 -14.28
N LEU A 95 7.36 5.49 -14.67
CA LEU A 95 6.70 6.39 -13.71
C LEU A 95 5.58 5.72 -12.89
N PHE A 96 5.19 4.48 -13.22
CA PHE A 96 4.20 3.69 -12.49
C PHE A 96 4.64 2.24 -12.27
N ASP A 97 5.89 2.06 -11.81
CA ASP A 97 6.30 0.79 -11.22
C ASP A 97 5.43 0.49 -9.98
N THR A 98 5.25 -0.79 -9.68
CA THR A 98 4.47 -1.27 -8.53
C THR A 98 5.00 -0.66 -7.21
N ASP A 99 6.26 -0.23 -7.16
CA ASP A 99 6.87 0.49 -6.03
C ASP A 99 6.25 1.88 -5.80
N HIS A 100 5.90 2.64 -6.85
CA HIS A 100 5.24 3.94 -6.69
C HIS A 100 3.83 3.80 -6.12
N ILE A 101 3.16 2.69 -6.41
CA ILE A 101 1.82 2.43 -5.89
C ILE A 101 1.90 2.13 -4.38
N VAL A 102 2.92 1.38 -3.94
CA VAL A 102 3.19 1.19 -2.51
C VAL A 102 3.38 2.53 -1.80
N GLU A 103 4.12 3.46 -2.40
CA GLU A 103 4.31 4.80 -1.82
C GLU A 103 3.02 5.64 -1.84
N LEU A 104 2.19 5.47 -2.87
CA LEU A 104 0.89 6.13 -2.95
C LEU A 104 -0.03 5.74 -1.78
N TYR A 105 -0.04 4.46 -1.39
CA TYR A 105 -0.78 3.99 -0.20
C TYR A 105 -0.26 4.64 1.11
N LYS A 106 1.02 5.04 1.16
CA LYS A 106 1.63 5.75 2.30
C LYS A 106 1.50 7.26 2.20
N SER A 107 0.96 7.80 1.11
CA SER A 107 0.82 9.25 0.94
C SER A 107 -0.13 9.83 1.98
N TYR A 108 0.25 10.96 2.57
CA TYR A 108 -0.57 11.70 3.54
C TYR A 108 -1.96 12.01 2.98
N LYS A 109 -2.05 12.40 1.71
CA LYS A 109 -3.33 12.76 1.08
C LYS A 109 -4.30 11.58 1.05
N MET A 110 -3.82 10.38 0.71
CA MET A 110 -4.66 9.18 0.62
C MET A 110 -5.14 8.76 2.01
N LEU A 111 -4.24 8.75 2.99
CA LEU A 111 -4.56 8.41 4.37
C LEU A 111 -5.50 9.44 5.02
N LYS A 112 -5.28 10.74 4.80
CA LYS A 112 -6.19 11.80 5.27
C LYS A 112 -7.60 11.59 4.73
N LEU A 113 -7.76 11.34 3.42
CA LEU A 113 -9.07 11.07 2.84
C LEU A 113 -9.72 9.81 3.43
N ALA A 114 -8.93 8.75 3.65
CA ALA A 114 -9.43 7.52 4.30
C ALA A 114 -9.88 7.78 5.75
N PHE A 115 -9.09 8.51 6.54
CA PHE A 115 -9.43 8.86 7.93
C PHE A 115 -10.65 9.77 8.05
N LEU A 116 -10.84 10.69 7.10
CA LEU A 116 -12.01 11.59 7.05
C LEU A 116 -13.24 10.94 6.42
N SER A 117 -13.11 9.73 5.89
CA SER A 117 -14.23 8.95 5.37
C SER A 117 -15.05 8.33 6.50
N ARG A 118 -16.31 8.05 6.19
CA ARG A 118 -17.28 7.44 7.10
C ARG A 118 -17.36 5.93 6.86
N ALA A 119 -17.47 5.16 7.93
CA ALA A 119 -17.41 3.70 7.90
C ALA A 119 -18.70 3.03 7.35
N GLY A 120 -19.81 3.77 7.32
CA GLY A 120 -21.14 3.32 6.89
C GLY A 120 -21.99 4.46 6.32
N ASP A 121 -23.20 4.66 6.86
CA ASP A 121 -24.13 5.71 6.42
C ASP A 121 -23.61 7.12 6.67
N ALA A 122 -24.27 8.14 6.09
CA ALA A 122 -23.91 9.55 6.25
C ALA A 122 -23.86 10.03 7.73
N GLU A 123 -24.62 9.37 8.60
CA GLU A 123 -24.67 9.61 10.06
C GLU A 123 -23.58 8.87 10.85
N SER A 124 -22.80 8.01 10.20
CA SER A 124 -21.72 7.29 10.88
C SER A 124 -20.53 8.22 11.17
N GLU A 125 -19.89 7.98 12.31
CA GLU A 125 -18.68 8.70 12.68
C GLU A 125 -17.56 8.48 11.66
N ARG A 126 -16.69 9.49 11.52
CA ARG A 126 -15.49 9.35 10.70
C ARG A 126 -14.54 8.33 11.28
N LEU A 127 -13.78 7.68 10.40
CA LEU A 127 -12.81 6.66 10.78
C LEU A 127 -11.75 7.19 11.75
N ILE A 128 -11.36 8.47 11.64
CA ILE A 128 -10.46 9.11 12.62
C ILE A 128 -11.06 9.21 14.02
N THR A 129 -12.34 9.55 14.15
CA THR A 129 -13.03 9.65 15.43
C THR A 129 -13.06 8.29 16.12
N ARG A 130 -13.38 7.25 15.34
CA ARG A 130 -13.37 5.86 15.81
C ARG A 130 -11.97 5.40 16.23
N PHE A 131 -10.97 5.69 15.40
CA PHE A 131 -9.56 5.40 15.69
C PHE A 131 -9.09 6.06 16.98
N ALA A 132 -9.35 7.36 17.12
CA ALA A 132 -8.98 8.15 18.29
C ALA A 132 -9.70 7.66 19.56
N ARG A 133 -10.91 7.10 19.45
CA ARG A 133 -11.61 6.44 20.56
C ARG A 133 -10.91 5.15 20.97
N GLY A 134 -10.56 4.29 20.01
CA GLY A 134 -9.89 3.01 20.26
C GLY A 134 -8.55 3.19 20.98
N LYS A 135 -7.72 4.12 20.50
CA LYS A 135 -6.40 4.42 21.07
C LYS A 135 -6.42 5.37 22.28
N LYS A 136 -7.61 5.71 22.80
CA LYS A 136 -7.80 6.68 23.91
C LYS A 136 -7.18 8.07 23.63
N LEU A 137 -6.97 8.42 22.36
CA LEU A 137 -6.44 9.72 21.94
C LEU A 137 -7.46 10.84 22.20
N LEU A 138 -8.76 10.56 22.05
CA LEU A 138 -9.82 11.53 22.41
C LEU A 138 -9.64 12.03 23.85
N LYS A 139 -9.37 11.12 24.80
CA LYS A 139 -9.14 11.49 26.21
C LYS A 139 -7.87 12.34 26.40
N ARG A 140 -6.85 12.15 25.56
CA ARG A 140 -5.63 12.96 25.58
C ARG A 140 -5.90 14.36 25.01
N TRP A 141 -6.65 14.45 23.91
CA TRP A 141 -7.00 15.72 23.29
C TRP A 141 -7.91 16.56 24.19
N HIS A 142 -8.97 15.97 24.75
CA HIS A 142 -9.87 16.70 25.66
C HIS A 142 -9.26 17.07 27.03
N ARG A 143 -8.03 16.64 27.33
CA ARG A 143 -7.30 17.08 28.53
C ARG A 143 -6.62 18.44 28.31
N ASP A 144 -6.41 18.83 27.06
CA ASP A 144 -5.91 20.14 26.71
C ASP A 144 -7.10 21.12 26.64
N ASP A 145 -7.02 22.22 27.40
CA ASP A 145 -8.06 23.26 27.47
C ASP A 145 -8.39 23.82 26.08
N GLU A 146 -7.41 23.80 25.16
CA GLU A 146 -7.58 24.26 23.79
C GLU A 146 -8.33 23.30 22.86
N LEU A 147 -8.55 22.05 23.27
CA LEU A 147 -9.13 20.96 22.47
C LEU A 147 -10.34 20.29 23.16
N GLU A 148 -10.88 20.89 24.22
CA GLU A 148 -11.98 20.32 25.00
C GLU A 148 -13.24 20.04 24.15
N ASN A 149 -13.60 20.93 23.21
CA ASN A 149 -14.73 20.75 22.29
C ASN A 149 -14.32 20.32 20.87
N PHE A 150 -13.12 19.77 20.73
CA PHE A 150 -12.57 19.44 19.43
C PHE A 150 -13.28 18.22 18.80
N SER A 151 -13.76 18.37 17.57
CA SER A 151 -14.44 17.31 16.83
C SER A 151 -13.99 17.27 15.38
N PHE A 152 -13.84 16.05 14.86
CA PHE A 152 -13.64 15.81 13.45
C PHE A 152 -14.96 15.72 12.68
N GLU A 153 -16.14 15.88 13.28
CA GLU A 153 -17.44 15.73 12.58
C GLU A 153 -17.96 17.03 11.93
N ILE A 154 -17.06 17.95 11.57
CA ILE A 154 -17.37 19.23 10.90
C ILE A 154 -17.11 19.18 9.39
N ALA A 155 -17.57 20.16 8.61
CA ALA A 155 -17.23 20.24 7.19
C ALA A 155 -15.70 20.38 6.98
N GLU A 156 -15.16 19.80 5.91
CA GLU A 156 -13.72 19.89 5.62
C GLU A 156 -13.24 21.33 5.38
N THR A 157 -14.14 22.21 4.91
CA THR A 157 -13.88 23.65 4.74
C THR A 157 -13.68 24.38 6.05
N ASP A 158 -14.27 23.87 7.13
CA ASP A 158 -14.26 24.50 8.46
C ASP A 158 -13.15 23.93 9.34
N MET A 159 -12.40 22.93 8.84
CA MET A 159 -11.25 22.37 9.53
C MET A 159 -10.09 23.37 9.50
N GLY A 160 -9.61 23.73 10.69
CA GLY A 160 -8.49 24.65 10.86
C GLY A 160 -7.14 23.92 10.96
N VAL A 161 -6.10 24.71 11.24
CA VAL A 161 -4.72 24.21 11.40
C VAL A 161 -4.60 23.14 12.49
N LYS A 162 -5.40 23.25 13.57
CA LYS A 162 -5.40 22.27 14.68
C LYS A 162 -5.83 20.88 14.20
N HIS A 163 -6.82 20.78 13.31
CA HIS A 163 -7.24 19.51 12.71
C HIS A 163 -6.15 18.88 11.88
N ASP A 164 -5.44 19.69 11.10
CA ASP A 164 -4.33 19.20 10.29
C ASP A 164 -3.16 18.73 11.16
N SER A 165 -2.82 19.43 12.25
CA SER A 165 -1.76 19.00 13.17
C SER A 165 -2.06 17.64 13.81
N LEU A 166 -3.28 17.45 14.32
CA LEU A 166 -3.70 16.18 14.90
C LEU A 166 -3.80 15.05 13.86
N LEU A 167 -4.25 15.36 12.66
CA LEU A 167 -4.27 14.40 11.54
C LEU A 167 -2.85 13.94 11.17
N ILE A 168 -1.89 14.85 11.12
CA ILE A 168 -0.48 14.51 10.83
C ILE A 168 0.06 13.55 11.89
N GLU A 169 -0.12 13.86 13.18
CA GLU A 169 0.30 12.99 14.29
C GLU A 169 -0.33 11.58 14.16
N VAL A 170 -1.65 11.52 14.02
CA VAL A 170 -2.40 10.27 13.87
C VAL A 170 -1.94 9.46 12.67
N ILE A 171 -1.73 10.12 11.53
CA ILE A 171 -1.33 9.46 10.29
C ILE A 171 0.10 8.93 10.39
N ASP A 172 1.02 9.68 11.00
CA ASP A 172 2.41 9.24 11.16
C ASP A 172 2.54 8.07 12.13
N ASP A 173 1.73 8.03 13.20
CA ASP A 173 1.64 6.88 14.09
C ASP A 173 1.05 5.66 13.37
N PHE A 174 -0.07 5.85 12.65
CA PHE A 174 -0.74 4.80 11.89
C PHE A 174 0.18 4.17 10.83
N LYS A 175 0.94 4.99 10.10
CA LYS A 175 1.91 4.52 9.08
C LYS A 175 2.98 3.60 9.65
N LYS A 176 3.43 3.86 10.88
CA LYS A 176 4.53 3.12 11.51
C LYS A 176 4.07 1.83 12.13
N GLU A 177 2.91 1.84 12.77
CA GLU A 177 2.47 0.75 13.64
C GLU A 177 1.40 -0.16 13.02
N GLN A 178 0.61 0.32 12.06
CA GLN A 178 -0.66 -0.32 11.71
C GLN A 178 -0.85 -0.59 10.22
N LEU A 179 -0.19 0.16 9.35
CA LEU A 179 -0.25 -0.02 7.90
C LEU A 179 0.93 -0.83 7.40
N ILE A 180 0.65 -2.03 6.88
CA ILE A 180 1.67 -2.89 6.29
C ILE A 180 1.32 -3.12 4.82
N ILE A 181 2.20 -2.70 3.92
CA ILE A 181 2.04 -2.89 2.49
C ILE A 181 3.17 -3.80 2.03
N ALA A 182 2.81 -4.96 1.50
CA ALA A 182 3.76 -5.99 1.10
C ALA A 182 3.53 -6.42 -0.35
N LYS A 183 4.62 -6.88 -0.98
CA LYS A 183 4.59 -7.58 -2.26
C LYS A 183 4.89 -9.06 -1.99
N PRO A 184 3.89 -9.94 -1.92
CA PRO A 184 4.11 -11.35 -1.56
C PRO A 184 5.08 -12.06 -2.51
N ASN A 185 5.12 -11.66 -3.78
CA ASN A 185 6.04 -12.22 -4.77
C ASN A 185 6.49 -11.13 -5.75
N ARG A 186 7.79 -10.88 -5.91
CA ARG A 186 8.31 -9.86 -6.84
C ARG A 186 8.01 -10.14 -8.32
N ARG A 187 7.68 -11.38 -8.67
CA ARG A 187 7.33 -11.80 -10.03
C ARG A 187 5.83 -11.72 -10.32
N LEU A 188 5.00 -11.77 -9.29
CA LEU A 188 3.54 -11.64 -9.43
C LEU A 188 3.20 -10.20 -9.09
N MET A 189 2.54 -9.46 -9.98
CA MET A 189 2.11 -8.06 -9.74
C MET A 189 0.94 -7.98 -8.72
N ILE A 190 1.07 -8.71 -7.61
CA ILE A 190 0.10 -8.79 -6.52
C ILE A 190 0.60 -7.88 -5.39
N LEU A 191 -0.26 -6.96 -4.98
CA LEU A 191 -0.08 -6.15 -3.78
C LEU A 191 -0.96 -6.67 -2.65
N SER A 192 -0.41 -6.70 -1.43
CA SER A 192 -1.15 -6.98 -0.20
C SER A 192 -1.11 -5.74 0.68
N VAL A 193 -2.28 -5.23 1.03
CA VAL A 193 -2.46 -4.09 1.94
C VAL A 193 -3.12 -4.60 3.20
N LYS A 194 -2.40 -4.51 4.32
CA LYS A 194 -2.83 -4.97 5.63
C LYS A 194 -2.99 -3.80 6.59
N VAL A 195 -4.08 -3.82 7.34
CA VAL A 195 -4.35 -2.87 8.42
C VAL A 195 -4.53 -3.67 9.71
N GLU A 196 -3.72 -3.34 10.72
CA GLU A 196 -3.70 -3.98 12.02
C GLU A 196 -4.21 -3.03 13.11
N ASP A 197 -5.32 -3.37 13.75
CA ASP A 197 -5.92 -2.55 14.81
C ASP A 197 -6.61 -3.40 15.88
N ASP A 198 -6.80 -2.81 17.06
CA ASP A 198 -7.50 -3.45 18.18
C ASP A 198 -9.03 -3.51 17.94
N ASP A 199 -9.57 -2.63 17.10
CA ASP A 199 -10.95 -2.63 16.64
C ASP A 199 -11.09 -3.28 15.26
N ALA A 200 -11.68 -4.48 15.26
CA ALA A 200 -11.96 -5.26 14.05
C ALA A 200 -12.79 -4.49 13.00
N LEU A 201 -13.75 -3.65 13.40
CA LEU A 201 -14.56 -2.89 12.44
C LEU A 201 -13.72 -1.80 11.77
N PHE A 202 -12.87 -1.12 12.55
CA PHE A 202 -11.99 -0.10 12.02
C PHE A 202 -11.00 -0.71 11.03
N ALA A 203 -10.33 -1.81 11.39
CA ALA A 203 -9.37 -2.49 10.51
C ALA A 203 -10.01 -2.86 9.15
N GLU A 204 -11.17 -3.51 9.16
CA GLU A 204 -11.91 -3.88 7.94
C GLU A 204 -12.27 -2.64 7.12
N LYS A 205 -12.99 -1.68 7.72
CA LYS A 205 -13.55 -0.54 6.99
C LYS A 205 -12.47 0.39 6.47
N PHE A 206 -11.45 0.66 7.28
CA PHE A 206 -10.33 1.48 6.86
C PHE A 206 -9.58 0.85 5.70
N ASN A 207 -9.32 -0.47 5.76
CA ASN A 207 -8.66 -1.20 4.67
C ASN A 207 -9.47 -1.10 3.36
N THR A 208 -10.77 -1.40 3.38
CA THR A 208 -11.64 -1.31 2.20
C THR A 208 -11.70 0.13 1.64
N VAL A 209 -11.86 1.12 2.51
CA VAL A 209 -11.95 2.54 2.10
C VAL A 209 -10.63 3.03 1.51
N LEU A 210 -9.50 2.70 2.15
CA LEU A 210 -8.18 3.09 1.67
C LEU A 210 -7.91 2.51 0.28
N VAL A 211 -8.15 1.21 0.09
CA VAL A 211 -7.98 0.54 -1.21
C VAL A 211 -8.86 1.22 -2.27
N LYS A 212 -10.13 1.51 -1.96
CA LYS A 212 -11.04 2.19 -2.89
C LYS A 212 -10.52 3.57 -3.28
N ILE A 213 -10.13 4.41 -2.32
CA ILE A 213 -9.65 5.78 -2.56
C ILE A 213 -8.38 5.76 -3.41
N VAL A 214 -7.41 4.92 -3.03
CA VAL A 214 -6.13 4.85 -3.73
C VAL A 214 -6.32 4.33 -5.15
N ASN A 215 -7.13 3.29 -5.34
CA ASN A 215 -7.41 2.74 -6.67
C ASN A 215 -8.13 3.76 -7.56
N GLN A 216 -9.11 4.49 -7.04
CA GLN A 216 -9.80 5.56 -7.79
C GLN A 216 -8.86 6.72 -8.14
N PHE A 217 -7.99 7.11 -7.21
CA PHE A 217 -6.98 8.14 -7.47
C PHE A 217 -5.98 7.69 -8.54
N TYR A 218 -5.55 6.43 -8.50
CA TYR A 218 -4.65 5.86 -9.49
C TYR A 218 -5.29 5.77 -10.88
N GLU A 219 -6.53 5.25 -10.99
CA GLU A 219 -7.27 5.17 -12.25
C GLU A 219 -7.42 6.56 -12.88
N SER A 220 -7.91 7.54 -12.10
CA SER A 220 -8.13 8.90 -12.59
C SER A 220 -6.83 9.62 -13.00
N THR A 221 -5.73 9.40 -12.28
CA THR A 221 -4.44 10.02 -12.60
C THR A 221 -3.82 9.42 -13.86
N SER A 222 -3.89 8.10 -14.01
CA SER A 222 -3.36 7.37 -15.18
C SER A 222 -4.09 7.75 -16.48
N THR A 223 -5.40 8.00 -16.40
CA THR A 223 -6.21 8.35 -17.59
C THR A 223 -6.36 9.84 -17.84
N LYS A 224 -5.85 10.72 -16.96
CA LYS A 224 -6.10 12.17 -17.06
C LYS A 224 -5.61 12.77 -18.38
N LYS A 225 -4.34 12.52 -18.73
CA LYS A 225 -3.71 13.06 -19.95
C LYS A 225 -4.40 12.55 -21.22
N THR A 226 -4.72 11.26 -21.27
CA THR A 226 -5.39 10.66 -22.43
C THR A 226 -6.85 11.11 -22.55
N GLY A 227 -7.55 11.31 -21.43
CA GLY A 227 -8.90 11.85 -21.40
C GLY A 227 -8.97 13.30 -21.91
N GLU A 228 -8.02 14.15 -21.49
CA GLU A 228 -7.89 15.52 -22.00
C GLU A 228 -7.64 15.53 -23.52
N ASN A 229 -6.71 14.71 -24.00
CA ASN A 229 -6.42 14.59 -25.43
C ASN A 229 -7.64 14.11 -26.25
N LEU A 230 -8.35 13.10 -25.74
CA LEU A 230 -9.57 12.59 -26.37
C LEU A 230 -10.66 13.67 -26.46
N LYS A 231 -10.84 14.47 -25.40
CA LYS A 231 -11.80 15.58 -25.39
C LYS A 231 -11.44 16.65 -26.42
N ILE A 232 -10.15 16.98 -26.56
CA ILE A 232 -9.68 17.94 -27.56
C ILE A 232 -9.95 17.43 -28.97
N LEU A 233 -9.55 16.19 -29.28
CA LEU A 233 -9.77 15.58 -30.59
C LEU A 233 -11.26 15.47 -30.94
N GLN A 234 -12.10 15.13 -29.95
CA GLN A 234 -13.54 15.09 -30.13
C GLN A 234 -14.11 16.47 -30.47
N SER A 235 -13.71 17.51 -29.71
CA SER A 235 -14.15 18.89 -29.97
C SER A 235 -13.67 19.40 -31.35
N GLN A 236 -12.48 19.00 -31.78
CA GLN A 236 -11.94 19.35 -33.09
C GLN A 236 -12.70 18.64 -34.21
N ALA A 237 -12.99 17.35 -34.05
CA ALA A 237 -13.79 16.58 -35.01
C ALA A 237 -15.19 17.20 -35.19
N ASP A 238 -15.85 17.55 -34.07
CA ASP A 238 -17.16 18.19 -34.08
C ASP A 238 -17.12 19.56 -34.77
N SER A 239 -16.10 20.37 -34.48
CA SER A 239 -15.92 21.69 -35.10
C SER A 239 -15.66 21.60 -36.61
N THR A 240 -14.76 20.72 -37.04
CA THR A 240 -14.48 20.52 -38.47
C THR A 240 -15.69 19.96 -39.19
N ARG A 241 -16.48 19.10 -38.54
CA ARG A 241 -17.74 18.60 -39.11
C ARG A 241 -18.74 19.72 -39.35
N ILE A 242 -18.92 20.63 -38.39
CA ILE A 242 -19.82 21.79 -38.55
C ILE A 242 -19.37 22.67 -39.73
N ILE A 243 -18.06 22.90 -39.88
CA ILE A 243 -17.52 23.68 -41.01
C ILE A 243 -17.80 22.96 -42.34
N LEU A 244 -17.56 21.64 -42.41
CA LEU A 244 -17.83 20.84 -43.59
C LEU A 244 -19.31 20.88 -43.97
N ASP A 245 -20.21 20.71 -43.00
CA ASP A 245 -21.66 20.78 -43.21
C ASP A 245 -22.06 22.17 -43.74
N HIS A 246 -21.48 23.25 -43.20
CA HIS A 246 -21.73 24.61 -43.69
C HIS A 246 -21.24 24.83 -45.15
N LEU A 247 -20.07 24.30 -45.50
CA LEU A 247 -19.56 24.39 -46.88
C LEU A 247 -20.44 23.61 -47.86
N LEU A 248 -20.98 22.46 -47.44
CA LEU A 248 -21.94 21.69 -48.23
C LEU A 248 -23.25 22.46 -48.45
N ASP A 249 -23.78 23.12 -47.41
CA ASP A 249 -24.96 23.98 -47.52
C ASP A 249 -24.73 25.17 -48.48
N GLN A 250 -23.54 25.78 -48.40
CA GLN A 250 -23.14 26.85 -49.32
C GLN A 250 -23.04 26.35 -50.76
N LEU A 251 -22.47 25.16 -50.97
CA LEU A 251 -22.36 24.56 -52.30
C LEU A 251 -23.76 24.29 -52.90
N ALA A 252 -24.68 23.75 -52.09
CA ALA A 252 -26.07 23.54 -52.50
C ALA A 252 -26.75 24.86 -52.88
N THR A 253 -26.58 25.90 -52.06
CA THR A 253 -27.12 27.24 -52.33
C THR A 253 -26.59 27.84 -53.63
N ILE A 254 -25.28 27.76 -53.88
CA ILE A 254 -24.69 28.25 -55.15
C ILE A 254 -25.21 27.46 -56.34
N SER A 255 -25.33 26.13 -56.20
CA SER A 255 -25.88 25.26 -57.25
C SER A 255 -27.33 25.61 -57.59
N GLU A 256 -28.15 25.97 -56.61
CA GLU A 256 -29.55 26.40 -56.83
C GLU A 256 -29.63 27.79 -57.46
N LEU A 257 -28.77 28.73 -57.06
CA LEU A 257 -28.75 30.09 -57.61
C LEU A 257 -28.21 30.15 -59.05
N GLN A 258 -27.35 29.20 -59.43
CA GLN A 258 -26.74 29.15 -60.77
C GLN A 258 -26.88 27.76 -61.41
N PRO A 259 -28.10 27.34 -61.81
CA PRO A 259 -28.33 26.00 -62.36
C PRO A 259 -27.79 25.81 -63.80
N ASN A 260 -27.46 26.90 -64.51
CA ASN A 260 -26.88 26.83 -65.87
C ASN A 260 -25.88 27.99 -66.13
N PRO A 261 -24.67 27.94 -65.55
CA PRO A 261 -23.68 28.98 -65.77
C PRO A 261 -23.18 28.93 -67.22
N ASN A 262 -23.09 30.09 -67.87
CA ASN A 262 -22.61 30.19 -69.26
C ASN A 262 -21.17 29.64 -69.37
N PRO A 263 -20.92 28.57 -70.16
CA PRO A 263 -19.62 27.90 -70.24
C PRO A 263 -18.53 28.75 -70.90
N LEU A 264 -18.87 29.85 -71.59
CA LEU A 264 -17.90 30.75 -72.22
C LEU A 264 -17.19 31.67 -71.21
N TYR A 265 -17.74 31.83 -70.00
CA TYR A 265 -17.19 32.67 -68.95
C TYR A 265 -16.70 31.82 -67.78
N TYR A 266 -15.43 31.43 -67.81
CA TYR A 266 -14.78 30.65 -66.74
C TYR A 266 -14.87 31.31 -65.36
N THR A 267 -15.01 32.63 -65.29
CA THR A 267 -15.23 33.38 -64.04
C THR A 267 -16.46 32.91 -63.26
N ASN A 268 -17.48 32.40 -63.95
CA ASN A 268 -18.71 31.92 -63.33
C ASN A 268 -18.52 30.56 -62.62
N GLN A 269 -17.47 29.81 -62.95
CA GLN A 269 -17.17 28.52 -62.31
C GLN A 269 -16.27 28.65 -61.08
N VAL A 270 -15.59 29.79 -60.92
CA VAL A 270 -14.64 30.02 -59.83
C VAL A 270 -15.25 29.84 -58.44
N PRO A 271 -16.46 30.35 -58.12
CA PRO A 271 -17.07 30.15 -56.80
C PRO A 271 -17.35 28.68 -56.48
N PHE A 272 -17.83 27.93 -57.48
CA PHE A 272 -18.10 26.49 -57.35
C PHE A 272 -16.80 25.71 -57.11
N GLN A 273 -15.77 25.97 -57.91
CA GLN A 273 -14.46 25.31 -57.78
C GLN A 273 -13.78 25.63 -56.44
N LYS A 274 -13.90 26.88 -55.96
CA LYS A 274 -13.38 27.27 -54.64
C LYS A 274 -14.04 26.47 -53.51
N LEU A 275 -15.38 26.42 -53.48
CA LEU A 275 -16.09 25.64 -52.47
C LEU A 275 -15.76 24.15 -52.57
N GLN A 276 -15.59 23.60 -53.77
CA GLN A 276 -15.21 22.21 -53.95
C GLN A 276 -13.82 21.90 -53.36
N ILE A 277 -12.86 22.80 -53.56
CA ILE A 277 -11.52 22.70 -52.94
C ILE A 277 -11.61 22.82 -51.43
N ASP A 278 -12.40 23.78 -50.91
CA ASP A 278 -12.57 23.98 -49.47
C ASP A 278 -13.24 22.77 -48.79
N ILE A 279 -14.22 22.14 -49.47
CA ILE A 279 -14.86 20.89 -49.03
C ILE A 279 -13.85 19.74 -49.01
N GLU A 280 -13.07 19.57 -50.08
CA GLU A 280 -12.05 18.52 -50.16
C GLU A 280 -10.99 18.68 -49.06
N ALA A 281 -10.50 19.90 -48.85
CA ALA A 281 -9.57 20.22 -47.77
C ALA A 281 -10.17 19.94 -46.38
N SER A 282 -11.41 20.38 -46.14
CA SER A 282 -12.09 20.18 -44.86
C SER A 282 -12.42 18.71 -44.59
N ALA A 283 -12.79 17.96 -45.62
CA ALA A 283 -13.04 16.52 -45.54
C ALA A 283 -11.76 15.74 -45.22
N ALA A 284 -10.62 16.09 -45.85
CA ALA A 284 -9.32 15.48 -45.56
C ALA A 284 -8.88 15.73 -44.11
N VAL A 285 -9.05 16.97 -43.62
CA VAL A 285 -8.76 17.33 -42.21
C VAL A 285 -9.68 16.56 -41.26
N TYR A 286 -10.98 16.45 -41.58
CA TYR A 286 -11.92 15.68 -40.77
C TYR A 286 -11.54 14.20 -40.68
N GLU A 287 -11.20 13.58 -41.81
CA GLU A 287 -10.77 12.18 -41.86
C GLU A 287 -9.53 11.93 -40.98
N GLU A 288 -8.52 12.81 -41.04
CA GLU A 288 -7.32 12.70 -40.22
C GLU A 288 -7.63 12.85 -38.72
N ILE A 289 -8.47 13.81 -38.33
CA ILE A 289 -8.86 14.01 -36.93
C ILE A 289 -9.66 12.80 -36.42
N VAL A 290 -10.58 12.24 -37.20
CA VAL A 290 -11.36 11.05 -36.81
C VAL A 290 -10.44 9.84 -36.64
N LYS A 291 -9.49 9.65 -37.55
CA LYS A 291 -8.48 8.58 -37.41
C LYS A 291 -7.67 8.75 -36.11
N ASN A 292 -7.22 9.97 -35.82
CA ASN A 292 -6.52 10.29 -34.58
C ASN A 292 -7.39 10.12 -33.34
N LEU A 293 -8.69 10.44 -33.41
CA LEU A 293 -9.67 10.21 -32.35
C LEU A 293 -9.81 8.72 -32.03
N GLU A 294 -9.95 7.86 -33.03
CA GLU A 294 -10.05 6.41 -32.84
C GLU A 294 -8.75 5.83 -32.25
N MET A 295 -7.58 6.28 -32.72
CA MET A 295 -6.31 5.91 -32.10
C MET A 295 -6.20 6.40 -30.64
N ALA A 296 -6.70 7.60 -30.35
CA ALA A 296 -6.74 8.13 -28.98
C ALA A 296 -7.70 7.35 -28.08
N LYS A 297 -8.85 6.88 -28.59
CA LYS A 297 -9.76 5.99 -27.86
C LYS A 297 -9.11 4.66 -27.51
N ILE A 298 -8.41 4.04 -28.47
CA ILE A 298 -7.66 2.80 -28.24
C ILE A 298 -6.56 3.03 -27.19
N THR A 299 -5.79 4.12 -27.34
CA THR A 299 -4.74 4.48 -26.38
C THR A 299 -5.30 4.74 -24.98
N HIS A 300 -6.43 5.43 -24.87
CA HIS A 300 -7.10 5.68 -23.59
C HIS A 300 -7.55 4.37 -22.92
N ARG A 301 -8.12 3.43 -23.69
CA ARG A 301 -8.50 2.10 -23.19
C ARG A 301 -7.29 1.30 -22.73
N ASN A 302 -6.18 1.36 -23.45
CA ASN A 302 -4.96 0.62 -23.12
C ASN A 302 -4.23 1.22 -21.89
N LYS A 303 -4.30 2.55 -21.70
CA LYS A 303 -3.70 3.22 -20.53
C LYS A 303 -4.58 3.17 -19.29
N LYS A 304 -5.84 2.77 -19.40
CA LYS A 304 -6.71 2.54 -18.24
C LYS A 304 -6.18 1.32 -17.48
N PRO A 305 -5.69 1.48 -16.24
CA PRO A 305 -5.16 0.35 -15.49
C PRO A 305 -6.29 -0.62 -15.13
N LEU A 306 -6.02 -1.91 -15.23
CA LEU A 306 -6.94 -2.93 -14.76
C LEU A 306 -6.53 -3.34 -13.34
N ILE A 307 -7.27 -2.84 -12.36
CA ILE A 307 -7.10 -3.21 -10.96
C ILE A 307 -8.16 -4.27 -10.62
N GLN A 308 -7.73 -5.47 -10.26
CA GLN A 308 -8.63 -6.54 -9.83
C GLN A 308 -8.34 -6.90 -8.38
N ILE A 309 -9.34 -6.70 -7.53
CA ILE A 309 -9.31 -7.18 -6.15
C ILE A 309 -9.45 -8.71 -6.19
N ILE A 310 -8.48 -9.42 -5.62
CA ILE A 310 -8.50 -10.88 -5.51
C ILE A 310 -9.23 -11.25 -4.23
N ASP A 311 -8.71 -10.79 -3.10
CA ASP A 311 -9.28 -11.07 -1.78
C ASP A 311 -9.65 -9.76 -1.09
N GLU A 312 -10.87 -9.70 -0.55
CA GLU A 312 -11.34 -8.65 0.33
C GLU A 312 -11.34 -9.12 1.80
N PRO A 313 -11.23 -8.21 2.77
CA PRO A 313 -11.27 -8.57 4.19
C PRO A 313 -12.67 -9.07 4.56
N VAL A 314 -12.81 -10.39 4.69
CA VAL A 314 -14.04 -11.04 5.17
C VAL A 314 -13.97 -11.35 6.66
N ARG A 315 -15.12 -11.27 7.34
CA ARG A 315 -15.22 -11.66 8.76
C ARG A 315 -15.33 -13.17 8.93
N PRO A 316 -14.74 -13.77 9.98
CA PRO A 316 -13.92 -13.14 11.03
C PRO A 316 -12.50 -12.80 10.54
N LEU A 317 -11.96 -11.66 10.97
CA LEU A 317 -10.59 -11.24 10.65
C LEU A 317 -9.56 -12.15 11.31
N GLN A 318 -8.36 -12.19 10.74
CA GLN A 318 -7.23 -12.89 11.34
C GLN A 318 -6.86 -12.19 12.65
N ILE A 319 -6.73 -12.96 13.73
CA ILE A 319 -6.38 -12.45 15.06
C ILE A 319 -4.95 -12.89 15.34
N ASP A 320 -4.06 -11.95 15.65
CA ASP A 320 -2.72 -12.28 16.14
C ASP A 320 -2.77 -12.64 17.63
N LYS A 321 -3.33 -13.82 17.92
CA LYS A 321 -3.30 -14.44 19.24
C LYS A 321 -2.55 -15.76 19.19
N SER A 322 -1.50 -15.85 19.99
CA SER A 322 -0.78 -17.11 20.15
C SER A 322 -1.68 -18.14 20.80
N LYS A 323 -1.77 -19.34 20.20
CA LYS A 323 -2.52 -20.45 20.80
C LYS A 323 -1.97 -20.71 22.22
N PRO A 324 -2.83 -20.81 23.25
CA PRO A 324 -2.38 -20.91 24.65
C PRO A 324 -1.45 -22.10 24.88
N LEU A 325 -1.70 -23.22 24.19
CA LEU A 325 -0.85 -24.40 24.24
C LEU A 325 0.59 -24.15 23.74
N LYS A 326 0.75 -23.41 22.62
CA LYS A 326 2.08 -23.08 22.09
C LYS A 326 2.86 -22.22 23.07
N MET A 327 2.18 -21.27 23.72
CA MET A 327 2.82 -20.42 24.72
C MET A 327 3.24 -21.19 25.97
N ILE A 328 2.41 -22.11 26.48
CA ILE A 328 2.77 -22.93 27.64
C ILE A 328 4.04 -23.71 27.36
N ILE A 329 4.15 -24.34 26.18
CA ILE A 329 5.33 -25.12 25.80
C ILE A 329 6.58 -24.24 25.71
N ILE A 330 6.49 -23.11 25.00
CA ILE A 330 7.64 -22.20 24.80
C ILE A 330 8.07 -21.55 26.13
N SER A 331 7.12 -21.06 26.92
CA SER A 331 7.40 -20.41 28.21
C SER A 331 7.92 -21.39 29.26
N SER A 332 7.41 -22.63 29.30
CA SER A 332 7.95 -23.66 30.19
C SER A 332 9.36 -24.09 29.79
N LEU A 333 9.67 -24.14 28.50
CA LEU A 333 11.01 -24.46 28.01
C LEU A 333 12.02 -23.36 28.39
N ILE A 334 11.66 -22.09 28.12
CA ILE A 334 12.50 -20.93 28.45
C ILE A 334 12.65 -20.77 29.97
N GLY A 335 11.56 -20.90 30.72
CA GLY A 335 11.58 -20.82 32.18
C GLY A 335 12.38 -21.94 32.82
N GLY A 336 12.28 -23.16 32.28
CA GLY A 336 13.07 -24.31 32.70
C GLY A 336 14.56 -24.09 32.43
N LEU A 337 14.93 -23.63 31.23
CA LEU A 337 16.33 -23.34 30.89
C LEU A 337 16.91 -22.23 31.76
N SER A 338 16.16 -21.15 31.98
CA SER A 338 16.58 -20.03 32.83
C SER A 338 16.79 -20.46 34.29
N MET A 339 15.87 -21.26 34.86
CA MET A 339 16.03 -21.80 36.20
C MET A 339 17.20 -22.79 36.32
N LEU A 340 17.41 -23.65 35.32
CA LEU A 340 18.57 -24.54 35.29
C LEU A 340 19.88 -23.76 35.34
N LEU A 341 19.99 -22.70 34.54
CA LEU A 341 21.16 -21.83 34.48
C LEU A 341 21.39 -21.12 35.83
N PHE A 342 20.32 -20.60 36.44
CA PHE A 342 20.37 -19.97 37.76
C PHE A 342 20.91 -20.92 38.85
N PHE A 343 20.44 -22.17 38.89
CA PHE A 343 20.90 -23.15 39.87
C PHE A 343 22.34 -23.61 39.63
N ILE A 344 22.77 -23.70 38.37
CA ILE A 344 24.18 -23.99 38.00
C ILE A 344 25.09 -22.87 38.51
N LEU A 345 24.74 -21.61 38.25
CA LEU A 345 25.51 -20.44 38.72
C LEU A 345 25.55 -20.37 40.24
N ASN A 346 24.42 -20.61 40.92
CA ASN A 346 24.35 -20.63 42.38
C ASN A 346 25.24 -21.75 42.98
N TYR A 347 25.26 -22.92 42.34
CA TYR A 347 26.14 -24.01 42.76
C TYR A 347 27.62 -23.65 42.60
N MET A 348 28.00 -23.06 41.45
CA MET A 348 29.37 -22.57 41.22
C MET A 348 29.77 -21.51 42.24
N TRP A 349 28.88 -20.56 42.54
CA TRP A 349 29.16 -19.47 43.47
C TRP A 349 29.32 -19.96 44.92
N LYS A 350 28.45 -20.87 45.37
CA LYS A 350 28.62 -21.53 46.67
C LYS A 350 29.94 -22.28 46.77
N LYS A 351 30.33 -22.98 45.71
CA LYS A 351 31.59 -23.74 45.68
C LYS A 351 32.82 -22.83 45.72
N LEU A 352 32.79 -21.70 45.01
CA LEU A 352 33.84 -20.67 45.05
C LEU A 352 33.98 -20.05 46.46
N MET A 353 32.88 -19.78 47.15
CA MET A 353 32.91 -19.24 48.52
C MET A 353 33.40 -20.23 49.59
N THR A 354 33.28 -21.55 49.35
CA THR A 354 33.88 -22.58 50.22
C THR A 354 35.37 -22.85 49.96
N ILE A 355 35.94 -22.29 48.90
CA ILE A 355 37.36 -22.47 48.52
C ILE A 355 38.22 -21.25 48.93
N SER A 356 37.59 -20.11 49.28
CA SER A 356 38.23 -19.01 50.04
C SER A 356 38.12 -19.27 51.54
#